data_AF-A0A7W1NKC2-F1
#
_entry.id   AF-A0A7W1NKC2-F1
#
_cell.length_a   1.000
_cell.length_b   1.000
_cell.length_c   1.000
_cell.angle_alpha   90.00
_cell.angle_beta   90.00
_cell.angle_gamma   90.00
#
_symmetry.space_group_name_H-M   'P 1'
#
loop_
_entity.id
_entity.type
_entity.pdbx_description
1 polymer ?
#
loop_
_entity_poly.entity_id
_entity_poly.type
_entity_poly.pdbx_seq_one_letter_code
_entity_poly.pdbx_strand_id
1 'polypeptide(L)'
;MRTSEVAKIIGVESQTILNWLDKPGIADFFSQEGQGIGVKQRSYTNEDVIILNTIRELSIEFVEGKKIDWLKVVDKLNSGYRNDDIRDISMTGDSRSVPMGVVKTLTDIAVITQERDAAIRRTRDLEQQLAKSEDKNERLEKEIRKLYLWIGQLGGKLPDDDAK
;
A
#
# COMPACT_ATOMS: atom_id res chain seq x y z
N MET A 1 -8.44 4.26 -19.89
CA MET A 1 -9.25 3.15 -20.44
C MET A 1 -10.70 3.36 -20.06
N ARG A 2 -11.65 3.02 -20.94
CA ARG A 2 -13.09 3.17 -20.65
C ARG A 2 -13.59 2.04 -19.76
N THR A 3 -14.67 2.27 -19.01
CA THR A 3 -15.30 1.25 -18.13
C THR A 3 -15.52 -0.09 -18.83
N SER A 4 -16.00 -0.06 -20.09
CA SER A 4 -16.27 -1.27 -20.88
C SER A 4 -15.01 -2.03 -21.28
N GLU A 5 -13.89 -1.33 -21.48
CA GLU A 5 -12.59 -1.96 -21.79
C GLU A 5 -12.03 -2.63 -20.54
N VAL A 6 -12.07 -1.93 -19.41
CA VAL A 6 -11.62 -2.47 -18.12
C VAL A 6 -12.46 -3.67 -17.70
N ALA A 7 -13.78 -3.60 -17.86
CA ALA A 7 -14.71 -4.69 -17.61
C ALA A 7 -14.32 -5.97 -18.36
N LYS A 8 -13.95 -5.84 -19.64
CA LYS A 8 -13.45 -6.96 -20.45
C LYS A 8 -12.11 -7.48 -19.95
N ILE A 9 -11.18 -6.58 -19.60
CA ILE A 9 -9.84 -6.95 -19.11
C ILE A 9 -9.95 -7.79 -17.83
N ILE A 10 -10.79 -7.38 -16.88
CA ILE A 10 -10.94 -8.05 -15.59
C ILE A 10 -12.09 -9.07 -15.55
N GLY A 11 -12.77 -9.31 -16.68
CA GLY A 11 -13.79 -10.35 -16.79
C GLY A 11 -15.03 -10.13 -15.93
N VAL A 12 -15.51 -8.89 -15.83
CA VAL A 12 -16.75 -8.53 -15.11
C VAL A 12 -17.65 -7.65 -15.96
N GLU A 13 -18.90 -7.47 -15.55
CA GLU A 13 -19.80 -6.52 -16.20
C GLU A 13 -19.43 -5.08 -15.86
N SER A 14 -19.64 -4.14 -16.81
CA SER A 14 -19.38 -2.72 -16.56
C SER A 14 -20.20 -2.17 -15.40
N GLN A 15 -21.43 -2.66 -15.21
CA GLN A 15 -22.27 -2.25 -14.08
C GLN A 15 -21.68 -2.70 -12.74
N THR A 16 -21.01 -3.85 -12.70
CA THR A 16 -20.34 -4.33 -11.49
C THR A 16 -19.24 -3.38 -11.02
N ILE A 17 -18.43 -2.85 -11.95
CA ILE A 17 -17.42 -1.84 -11.65
C ILE A 17 -18.05 -0.59 -11.05
N LEU A 18 -19.14 -0.09 -11.66
CA LEU A 18 -19.84 1.09 -11.14
C LEU A 18 -20.39 0.84 -9.73
N ASN A 19 -21.00 -0.33 -9.51
CA ASN A 19 -21.53 -0.72 -8.21
C ASN A 19 -20.45 -0.82 -7.12
N TRP A 20 -19.21 -1.15 -7.49
CA TRP A 20 -18.07 -1.19 -6.56
C TRP A 20 -17.59 0.21 -6.18
N LEU A 21 -17.57 1.15 -7.12
CA LEU A 21 -17.18 2.54 -6.85
C LEU A 21 -18.15 3.25 -5.90
N ASP A 22 -19.43 2.84 -5.89
CA ASP A 22 -20.43 3.34 -4.96
C ASP A 22 -20.27 2.79 -3.52
N LYS A 23 -19.28 1.92 -3.27
CA LYS A 23 -19.06 1.35 -1.94
C LYS A 23 -18.23 2.28 -1.06
N PRO A 24 -18.58 2.41 0.23
CA PRO A 24 -17.85 3.28 1.15
C PRO A 24 -16.35 2.95 1.18
N GLY A 25 -15.50 3.97 1.01
CA GLY A 25 -14.04 3.86 1.06
C GLY A 25 -13.37 3.21 -0.16
N ILE A 26 -14.13 2.74 -1.17
CA ILE A 26 -13.54 2.16 -2.38
C ILE A 26 -13.10 3.25 -3.36
N ALA A 27 -13.91 4.30 -3.55
CA ALA A 27 -13.63 5.36 -4.52
C ALA A 27 -12.29 6.07 -4.27
N ASP A 28 -11.86 6.17 -3.01
CA ASP A 28 -10.64 6.89 -2.61
C ASP A 28 -9.35 6.27 -3.16
N PHE A 29 -9.38 5.00 -3.56
CA PHE A 29 -8.23 4.33 -4.17
C PHE A 29 -8.04 4.71 -5.65
N PHE A 30 -9.03 5.33 -6.27
CA PHE A 30 -9.03 5.60 -7.71
C PHE A 30 -8.54 6.99 -8.05
N SER A 31 -8.01 7.15 -9.26
CA SER A 31 -7.74 8.46 -9.85
C SER A 31 -9.02 9.33 -9.92
N GLN A 32 -8.87 10.65 -9.96
CA GLN A 32 -10.03 11.57 -10.06
C GLN A 32 -10.91 11.27 -11.29
N GLU A 33 -10.28 10.92 -12.41
CA GLU A 33 -10.97 10.53 -13.64
C GLU A 33 -11.69 9.18 -13.49
N GLY A 34 -11.10 8.23 -12.75
CA GLY A 34 -11.71 6.94 -12.43
C GLY A 34 -12.92 7.06 -11.51
N GLN A 35 -12.87 8.00 -10.55
CA GLN A 35 -14.01 8.34 -9.70
C GLN A 35 -15.15 9.02 -10.47
N GLY A 36 -14.82 9.70 -11.58
CA GLY A 36 -15.76 10.49 -12.37
C GLY A 36 -15.90 11.94 -11.88
N ILE A 37 -14.94 12.43 -11.11
CA ILE A 37 -14.94 13.79 -10.59
C ILE A 37 -14.50 14.74 -11.70
N GLY A 38 -15.35 15.71 -12.04
CA GLY A 38 -15.03 16.76 -13.02
C GLY A 38 -14.99 16.30 -14.48
N VAL A 39 -15.40 15.05 -14.78
CA VAL A 39 -15.36 14.48 -16.13
C VAL A 39 -16.73 14.00 -16.59
N LYS A 40 -16.99 14.10 -17.90
CA LYS A 40 -18.24 13.59 -18.51
C LYS A 40 -18.29 12.06 -18.59
N GLN A 41 -17.13 11.42 -18.66
CA GLN A 41 -16.98 9.97 -18.76
C GLN A 41 -15.79 9.52 -17.93
N ARG A 42 -15.94 8.42 -17.20
CA ARG A 42 -14.85 7.82 -16.42
C ARG A 42 -13.77 7.27 -17.33
N SER A 43 -12.53 7.54 -16.96
CA SER A 43 -11.34 6.96 -17.56
C SER A 43 -10.49 6.36 -16.45
N TYR A 44 -10.07 5.12 -16.64
CA TYR A 44 -9.27 4.38 -15.69
C TYR A 44 -7.82 4.31 -16.18
N THR A 45 -6.90 4.64 -15.28
CA THR A 45 -5.48 4.39 -15.44
C THR A 45 -5.15 2.92 -15.29
N ASN A 46 -3.91 2.54 -15.55
CA ASN A 46 -3.46 1.17 -15.34
C ASN A 46 -3.46 0.77 -13.85
N GLU A 47 -3.15 1.71 -12.95
CA GLU A 47 -3.23 1.49 -11.50
C GLU A 47 -4.68 1.25 -11.05
N ASP A 48 -5.64 2.01 -11.60
CA ASP A 48 -7.07 1.80 -11.35
C ASP A 48 -7.52 0.37 -11.78
N VAL A 49 -6.95 -0.17 -12.87
CA VAL A 49 -7.27 -1.53 -13.33
C VAL A 49 -6.73 -2.59 -12.37
N ILE A 50 -5.51 -2.42 -11.85
CA ILE A 50 -4.94 -3.32 -10.84
C ILE A 50 -5.81 -3.30 -9.58
N ILE A 51 -6.25 -2.12 -9.14
CA ILE A 51 -7.17 -1.98 -8.00
C ILE A 51 -8.49 -2.70 -8.28
N LEU A 52 -9.07 -2.55 -9.47
CA LEU A 52 -10.31 -3.26 -9.83
C LEU A 52 -10.13 -4.77 -9.89
N ASN A 53 -9.00 -5.27 -10.40
CA ASN A 53 -8.70 -6.69 -10.40
C ASN A 53 -8.54 -7.22 -8.95
N THR A 54 -7.91 -6.44 -8.09
CA THR A 54 -7.80 -6.74 -6.65
C THR A 54 -9.18 -6.80 -6.00
N ILE A 55 -10.03 -5.79 -6.25
CA ILE A 55 -11.40 -5.76 -5.72
C ILE A 55 -12.19 -6.98 -6.20
N ARG A 56 -12.04 -7.37 -7.47
CA ARG A 56 -12.70 -8.56 -8.03
C ARG A 56 -12.35 -9.81 -7.20
N GLU A 57 -11.07 -10.08 -6.99
CA GLU A 57 -10.63 -11.24 -6.20
C GLU A 57 -11.16 -11.17 -4.77
N LEU A 58 -10.95 -10.05 -4.09
CA LEU A 58 -11.37 -9.87 -2.70
C LEU A 58 -12.90 -9.91 -2.55
N SER A 59 -13.64 -9.51 -3.59
CA SER A 59 -15.10 -9.59 -3.61
C SER A 59 -15.61 -11.03 -3.69
N ILE A 60 -14.77 -11.99 -4.10
CA ILE A 60 -15.06 -13.42 -4.08
C ILE A 60 -14.57 -14.02 -2.75
N GLU A 61 -13.40 -13.61 -2.28
CA GLU A 61 -12.81 -14.10 -1.03
C GLU A 61 -13.62 -13.69 0.21
N PHE A 62 -14.03 -12.42 0.29
CA PHE A 62 -14.71 -11.85 1.46
C PHE A 62 -16.23 -11.85 1.33
N VAL A 63 -16.79 -12.91 0.78
CA VAL A 63 -18.24 -13.13 0.77
C VAL A 63 -18.68 -13.80 2.08
N GLU A 64 -19.49 -13.10 2.86
CA GLU A 64 -20.18 -13.66 4.01
C GLU A 64 -21.66 -13.88 3.67
N GLY A 65 -22.01 -15.14 3.39
CA GLY A 65 -23.35 -15.53 2.93
C GLY A 65 -23.64 -15.03 1.51
N LYS A 66 -24.48 -14.00 1.37
CA LYS A 66 -24.84 -13.38 0.08
C LYS A 66 -24.34 -11.94 -0.06
N LYS A 67 -23.48 -11.48 0.85
CA LYS A 67 -22.99 -10.10 0.87
C LYS A 67 -21.48 -10.10 0.97
N ILE A 68 -20.89 -9.15 0.24
CA ILE A 68 -19.45 -8.89 0.29
C ILE A 68 -19.17 -8.00 1.49
N ASP A 69 -18.18 -8.37 2.30
CA ASP A 69 -17.67 -7.53 3.38
C ASP A 69 -16.70 -6.48 2.82
N TRP A 70 -17.26 -5.33 2.45
CA TRP A 70 -16.50 -4.21 1.89
C TRP A 70 -15.49 -3.61 2.86
N LEU A 71 -15.69 -3.75 4.18
CA LEU A 71 -14.72 -3.25 5.16
C LEU A 71 -13.42 -4.04 5.09
N LYS A 72 -13.51 -5.37 4.97
CA LYS A 72 -12.33 -6.24 4.76
C LYS A 72 -11.64 -5.96 3.43
N VAL A 73 -12.41 -5.71 2.36
CA VAL A 73 -11.84 -5.31 1.06
C VAL A 73 -11.02 -4.02 1.20
N VAL A 74 -11.58 -3.00 1.84
CA VAL A 74 -10.90 -1.71 2.07
C VAL A 74 -9.66 -1.88 2.96
N ASP A 75 -9.75 -2.65 4.05
CA ASP A 75 -8.61 -2.93 4.93
C ASP A 75 -7.46 -3.61 4.16
N LYS A 76 -7.80 -4.59 3.33
CA LYS A 76 -6.82 -5.28 2.50
C LYS A 76 -6.19 -4.34 1.46
N LEU A 77 -6.97 -3.46 0.83
CA LEU A 77 -6.43 -2.44 -0.08
C LEU A 77 -5.52 -1.43 0.66
N ASN A 78 -5.87 -1.03 1.89
CA ASN A 78 -5.05 -0.17 2.74
C ASN A 78 -3.73 -0.83 3.18
N SER A 79 -3.71 -2.16 3.30
CA SER A 79 -2.48 -2.91 3.56
C SER A 79 -1.47 -2.86 2.39
N GLY A 80 -1.88 -2.30 1.24
CA GLY A 80 -1.10 -2.25 0.01
C GLY A 80 -1.15 -3.55 -0.79
N TYR A 81 -2.05 -4.48 -0.46
CA TYR A 81 -2.25 -5.68 -1.28
C TYR A 81 -2.83 -5.30 -2.64
N ARG A 82 -2.20 -5.77 -3.71
CA ARG A 82 -2.61 -5.56 -5.10
C ARG A 82 -2.48 -6.90 -5.83
N ASN A 83 -3.53 -7.32 -6.51
CA ASN A 83 -3.49 -8.44 -7.44
C ASN A 83 -3.23 -7.92 -8.85
N ASP A 84 -2.01 -8.12 -9.30
CA ASP A 84 -1.52 -7.79 -10.61
C ASP A 84 -1.61 -8.95 -11.63
N ASP A 85 -2.07 -10.12 -11.19
CA ASP A 85 -2.29 -11.26 -12.07
C ASP A 85 -3.59 -11.10 -12.87
N ILE A 86 -3.47 -10.33 -13.95
CA ILE A 86 -4.53 -10.11 -14.95
C ILE A 86 -4.49 -11.23 -16.01
N ARG A 87 -3.53 -12.16 -15.96
CA ARG A 87 -3.23 -13.10 -17.05
C ARG A 87 -4.30 -14.17 -17.26
N ASP A 88 -5.11 -14.47 -16.25
CA ASP A 88 -5.97 -15.67 -16.25
C ASP A 88 -7.34 -15.50 -16.94
N ILE A 89 -7.65 -14.31 -17.44
CA ILE A 89 -9.02 -13.96 -17.88
C ILE A 89 -9.20 -14.14 -19.40
N SER A 90 -8.10 -14.24 -20.16
CA SER A 90 -8.17 -14.48 -21.62
C SER A 90 -8.60 -15.91 -22.00
N MET A 91 -8.68 -16.83 -21.04
CA MET A 91 -8.91 -18.26 -21.31
C MET A 91 -10.35 -18.76 -21.09
N THR A 92 -11.23 -18.01 -20.41
CA THR A 92 -12.54 -18.55 -19.96
C THR A 92 -13.81 -17.95 -20.58
N GLY A 93 -13.72 -17.02 -21.53
CA GLY A 93 -14.93 -16.60 -22.26
C GLY A 93 -14.73 -15.49 -23.27
N ASP A 94 -14.83 -15.84 -24.55
CA ASP A 94 -14.84 -14.97 -25.73
C ASP A 94 -13.56 -14.14 -25.98
N SER A 95 -12.51 -14.84 -26.40
CA SER A 95 -11.16 -14.35 -26.73
C SER A 95 -11.08 -13.48 -27.99
N ARG A 96 -11.99 -12.52 -28.16
CA ARG A 96 -11.93 -11.51 -29.24
C ARG A 96 -12.16 -10.12 -28.66
N SER A 97 -11.11 -9.45 -28.17
CA SER A 97 -10.94 -7.98 -28.34
C SER A 97 -9.99 -7.29 -27.37
N VAL A 98 -9.26 -7.96 -26.46
CA VAL A 98 -8.26 -7.24 -25.64
C VAL A 98 -6.94 -7.15 -26.41
N PRO A 99 -6.47 -5.96 -26.83
CA PRO A 99 -5.21 -5.85 -27.56
C PRO A 99 -4.03 -6.24 -26.64
N MET A 100 -3.18 -7.16 -27.09
CA MET A 100 -2.00 -7.64 -26.37
C MET A 100 -1.08 -6.53 -25.84
N GLY A 101 -1.04 -5.36 -26.51
CA GLY A 101 -0.27 -4.20 -26.06
C GLY A 101 -0.73 -3.65 -24.70
N VAL A 102 -2.04 -3.68 -24.42
CA VAL A 102 -2.62 -3.22 -23.15
C VAL A 102 -2.24 -4.15 -22.01
N VAL A 103 -2.27 -5.47 -22.27
CA VAL A 103 -1.89 -6.49 -21.29
C VAL A 103 -0.42 -6.36 -20.90
N LYS A 104 0.47 -6.12 -21.88
CA LYS A 104 1.91 -5.92 -21.62
C LYS A 104 2.18 -4.67 -20.78
N THR A 105 1.54 -3.54 -21.10
CA THR A 105 1.71 -2.31 -20.32
C THR A 105 1.20 -2.44 -18.89
N LEU A 106 0.14 -3.23 -18.67
CA LEU A 106 -0.37 -3.52 -17.33
C LEU A 106 0.62 -4.39 -16.54
N THR A 107 1.24 -5.41 -17.17
CA THR A 107 2.27 -6.22 -16.50
C THR A 107 3.54 -5.44 -16.19
N ASP A 108 3.95 -4.51 -17.05
CA ASP A 108 5.15 -3.69 -16.79
C ASP A 108 4.89 -2.73 -15.61
N ILE A 109 3.69 -2.18 -15.52
CA ILE A 109 3.29 -1.30 -14.40
C ILE A 109 3.10 -2.08 -13.11
N ALA A 110 2.56 -3.29 -13.18
CA ALA A 110 2.45 -4.20 -12.04
C ALA A 110 3.81 -4.44 -11.36
N VAL A 111 4.83 -4.79 -12.16
CA VAL A 111 6.20 -4.96 -11.67
C VAL A 111 6.71 -3.68 -11.01
N ILE A 112 6.48 -2.52 -11.63
CA ILE A 112 6.88 -1.22 -11.06
C ILE A 112 6.14 -0.94 -9.75
N THR A 113 4.85 -1.24 -9.64
CA THR A 113 4.07 -1.05 -8.40
C THR A 113 4.53 -1.99 -7.29
N GLN A 114 4.88 -3.23 -7.62
CA GLN A 114 5.44 -4.18 -6.67
C GLN A 114 6.79 -3.71 -6.14
N GLU A 115 7.66 -3.22 -7.03
CA GLU A 115 8.95 -2.63 -6.64
C GLU A 115 8.77 -1.39 -5.77
N ARG A 116 7.82 -0.51 -6.12
CA ARG A 116 7.46 0.68 -5.34
C ARG A 116 6.99 0.29 -3.94
N ASP A 117 6.07 -0.65 -3.82
CA ASP A 117 5.48 -1.02 -2.54
C ASP A 117 6.50 -1.77 -1.65
N ALA A 118 7.38 -2.57 -2.26
CA ALA A 118 8.52 -3.16 -1.55
C ALA A 118 9.52 -2.10 -1.07
N ALA A 119 9.77 -1.06 -1.87
CA ALA A 119 10.61 0.07 -1.47
C ALA A 119 9.98 0.84 -0.29
N ILE A 120 8.67 1.13 -0.35
CA ILE A 120 7.95 1.81 0.74
C ILE A 120 8.02 1.01 2.04
N ARG A 121 7.88 -0.32 1.99
CA ARG A 121 8.05 -1.19 3.18
C ARG A 121 9.44 -1.07 3.77
N ARG A 122 10.47 -1.15 2.93
CA ARG A 122 11.87 -0.97 3.38
C ARG A 122 12.08 0.40 4.01
N THR A 123 11.52 1.47 3.43
CA THR A 123 11.61 2.81 4.00
C THR A 123 10.97 2.88 5.38
N ARG A 124 9.75 2.36 5.55
CA ARG A 124 9.09 2.32 6.88
C ARG A 124 9.88 1.51 7.91
N ASP A 125 10.41 0.36 7.53
CA ASP A 125 11.23 -0.45 8.43
C ASP A 125 12.51 0.28 8.83
N LEU A 126 13.15 0.97 7.88
CA LEU A 126 14.32 1.80 8.14
C LEU A 126 14.01 2.99 9.04
N GLU A 127 12.88 3.67 8.83
CA GLU A 127 12.41 4.76 9.70
C GLU A 127 12.17 4.28 11.13
N GLN A 128 11.55 3.11 11.31
CA GLN A 128 11.36 2.52 12.64
C GLN A 128 12.68 2.13 13.31
N GLN A 129 13.64 1.60 12.54
CA GLN A 129 14.97 1.27 13.06
C GLN A 129 15.73 2.54 13.46
N LEU A 130 15.62 3.61 12.66
CA LEU A 130 16.22 4.90 12.96
C LEU A 130 15.66 5.48 14.26
N ALA A 131 14.33 5.52 14.42
CA ALA A 131 13.67 6.01 15.63
C ALA A 131 14.10 5.21 16.88
N LYS A 132 14.22 3.88 16.77
CA LYS A 132 14.71 3.04 17.88
C LYS A 132 16.19 3.31 18.20
N SER A 133 17.00 3.61 17.19
CA SER A 133 18.41 3.94 17.38
C SER A 133 18.57 5.29 18.07
N GLU A 134 17.79 6.28 17.67
CA GLU A 134 17.76 7.62 18.27
C GLU A 134 17.33 7.59 19.74
N ASP A 135 16.27 6.85 20.09
CA ASP A 135 15.84 6.69 21.50
C ASP A 135 16.92 6.01 22.36
N LYS A 136 17.62 5.00 21.82
CA LYS A 136 18.76 4.38 22.52
C LYS A 136 19.89 5.38 22.73
N ASN A 137 20.22 6.17 21.72
CA ASN A 137 21.30 7.14 21.80
C ASN A 137 20.98 8.22 22.86
N GLU A 138 19.75 8.72 22.88
CA GLU A 138 19.31 9.69 23.89
C GLU A 138 19.40 9.11 25.32
N ARG A 139 19.03 7.84 25.52
CA ARG A 139 19.17 7.17 26.82
C ARG A 139 20.63 7.04 27.25
N LEU A 140 21.50 6.61 26.35
CA LEU A 140 22.94 6.48 26.62
C LEU A 140 23.56 7.84 26.94
N GLU A 141 23.20 8.90 26.21
CA GLU A 141 23.67 10.26 26.52
C GLU A 141 23.22 10.75 27.90
N LYS A 142 21.99 10.41 28.33
CA LYS A 142 21.52 10.71 29.69
C LYS A 142 22.30 9.94 30.74
N GLU A 143 22.63 8.68 30.46
CA GLU A 143 23.40 7.83 31.36
C GLU A 143 24.85 8.30 31.48
N ILE A 144 25.49 8.64 30.36
CA ILE A 144 26.82 9.27 30.33
C ILE A 144 26.82 10.55 31.17
N ARG A 145 25.80 11.42 31.02
CA ARG A 145 25.67 12.64 31.84
C ARG A 145 25.56 12.34 33.33
N LYS A 146 24.78 11.33 33.72
CA LYS A 146 24.67 10.89 35.12
C LYS A 146 25.99 10.38 35.66
N LEU A 147 26.71 9.55 34.88
CA LEU A 147 28.00 9.01 35.26
C LEU A 147 29.05 10.11 35.45
N TYR A 148 29.14 11.09 34.53
CA TYR A 148 30.02 12.24 34.69
C TYR A 148 29.72 13.02 35.97
N LEU A 149 28.44 13.23 36.29
CA LEU A 149 28.03 13.93 37.51
C LEU A 149 28.42 13.14 38.76
N TRP A 150 28.26 11.81 38.73
CA TRP A 150 28.64 10.92 39.82
C TRP A 150 30.16 10.85 40.03
N ILE A 151 30.92 10.77 38.95
CA ILE A 151 32.40 10.85 38.96
C ILE A 151 32.84 12.19 39.56
N GLY A 152 32.24 13.31 39.16
CA GLY A 152 32.55 14.62 39.73
C GLY A 152 32.24 14.72 41.23
N GLN A 153 31.13 14.14 41.67
CA GLN A 153 30.76 14.08 43.09
C GLN A 153 31.69 13.17 43.92
N LEU A 154 32.21 12.09 43.34
CA LEU A 154 33.15 11.19 44.01
C LEU A 154 34.57 11.79 44.02
N GLY A 155 34.99 12.40 42.91
CA GLY A 155 36.28 13.09 42.81
C GLY A 155 36.38 14.28 43.75
N GLY A 156 35.32 15.07 43.92
CA GLY A 156 35.28 16.15 44.92
C GLY A 156 35.17 15.69 46.38
N LYS A 157 34.99 14.38 46.62
CA LYS A 157 34.95 13.76 47.95
C LYS A 157 36.21 12.95 48.28
N LEU A 158 37.13 12.76 47.33
CA LEU A 158 38.48 12.32 47.66
C LEU A 158 39.19 13.50 48.33
N PRO A 159 39.72 13.35 49.56
CA PRO A 159 40.72 14.29 50.05
C PRO A 159 41.89 14.30 49.07
N ASP A 160 42.46 15.48 48.80
CA ASP A 160 43.77 15.60 48.13
C ASP A 160 44.80 14.83 48.97
N ASP A 161 44.99 13.55 48.64
CA ASP A 161 46.07 12.71 49.20
C ASP A 161 47.42 13.00 48.51
N ASP A 162 47.50 14.05 47.68
CA ASP A 162 48.73 14.53 47.03
C ASP A 162 49.29 15.81 47.68
N ALA A 163 49.12 15.95 49.00
CA ALA A 163 49.85 16.94 49.80
C ALA A 163 50.74 16.24 50.84
N LYS A 164 51.81 15.55 50.39
CA LYS A 164 53.02 15.30 51.18
C LYS A 164 54.21 14.86 50.35
#